data_AF-A0A7X7A248-F1
#
_entry.id   AF-A0A7X7A248-F1
#
_cell.length_a   1.000
_cell.length_b   1.000
_cell.length_c   1.000
_cell.angle_alpha   90.00
_cell.angle_beta   90.00
_cell.angle_gamma   90.00
#
_symmetry.space_group_name_H-M   'P 1'
#
loop_
_entity.id
_entity.type
_entity.pdbx_description
1 polymer ?
#
loop_
_entity_poly.entity_id
_entity_poly.type
_entity_poly.pdbx_seq_one_letter_code
_entity_poly.pdbx_strand_id
1 'polypeptide(L)'
;NERMDKRGDMLPIATNTALNILSNNKKGFFIMIEGSAIDWGAHANNTIYVIEEMLDTDRAIGKVLEFAAKDKNTLVIVTADHETGGMAILDGSYETGMVKAGYTTKGHTGLMVPVLSYGPGAENFIGIMENTDIANKIKELMIGR
;
A
#
# COMPACT_ATOMS: atom_id res chain seq x y z
N ASN A 1 -20.23 -8.05 2.29
CA ASN A 1 -19.52 -8.25 3.57
C ASN A 1 -19.75 -6.98 4.37
N GLU A 2 -20.39 -7.03 5.53
CA GLU A 2 -20.91 -5.82 6.22
C GLU A 2 -19.86 -4.74 6.54
N ARG A 3 -18.56 -5.08 6.53
CA ARG A 3 -17.49 -4.13 6.86
C ARG A 3 -17.28 -3.09 5.75
N MET A 4 -17.07 -3.54 4.51
CA MET A 4 -16.98 -2.63 3.36
C MET A 4 -18.27 -1.85 3.18
N ASP A 5 -19.42 -2.48 3.40
CA ASP A 5 -20.73 -1.82 3.29
C ASP A 5 -20.88 -0.65 4.29
N LYS A 6 -20.21 -0.71 5.45
CA LYS A 6 -20.22 0.34 6.48
C LYS A 6 -19.10 1.39 6.28
N ARG A 7 -17.91 0.96 5.84
CA ARG A 7 -16.74 1.84 5.64
C ARG A 7 -16.81 2.63 4.32
N GLY A 8 -17.39 2.02 3.28
CA GLY A 8 -17.40 2.55 1.92
C GLY A 8 -15.99 2.83 1.38
N ASP A 9 -15.90 3.78 0.46
CA ASP A 9 -14.66 4.18 -0.23
C ASP A 9 -13.82 5.17 0.60
N MET A 10 -13.77 5.00 1.93
CA MET A 10 -13.15 6.01 2.81
C MET A 10 -11.65 6.23 2.53
N LEU A 11 -10.86 5.17 2.31
CA LEU A 11 -9.42 5.30 2.08
C LEU A 11 -9.10 6.09 0.80
N PRO A 12 -9.67 5.77 -0.39
CA PRO A 12 -9.43 6.56 -1.59
C PRO A 12 -9.99 7.98 -1.50
N ILE A 13 -11.14 8.20 -0.82
CA ILE A 13 -11.70 9.55 -0.60
C ILE A 13 -10.77 10.39 0.29
N ALA A 14 -10.30 9.84 1.40
CA ALA A 14 -9.39 10.50 2.33
C ALA A 14 -8.05 10.81 1.65
N THR A 15 -7.53 9.87 0.87
CA THR A 15 -6.31 10.03 0.07
C THR A 15 -6.44 11.22 -0.87
N ASN A 16 -7.48 11.26 -1.71
CA ASN A 16 -7.69 12.35 -2.65
C ASN A 16 -7.90 13.70 -1.94
N THR A 17 -8.61 13.69 -0.81
CA THR A 17 -8.84 14.89 0.00
C THR A 17 -7.53 15.44 0.58
N ALA A 18 -6.70 14.57 1.15
CA ALA A 18 -5.39 14.95 1.69
C ALA A 18 -4.47 15.50 0.60
N LEU A 19 -4.41 14.85 -0.57
CA LEU A 19 -3.65 15.34 -1.72
C LEU A 19 -4.10 16.75 -2.15
N ASN A 20 -5.41 17.00 -2.26
CA ASN A 20 -5.96 18.31 -2.62
C ASN A 20 -5.63 19.42 -1.62
N ILE A 21 -5.51 19.09 -0.33
CA ILE A 21 -5.15 20.05 0.72
C ILE A 21 -3.64 20.30 0.71
N LEU A 22 -2.85 19.24 0.77
CA LEU A 22 -1.38 19.29 0.93
C LEU A 22 -0.68 19.87 -0.30
N SER A 23 -1.21 19.63 -1.51
CA SER A 23 -0.65 20.16 -2.76
C SER A 23 -0.68 21.69 -2.85
N ASN A 24 -1.41 22.38 -1.96
CA ASN A 24 -1.40 23.84 -1.90
C ASN A 24 -0.09 24.39 -1.30
N ASN A 25 0.69 23.56 -0.58
CA ASN A 25 1.98 23.98 -0.05
C ASN A 25 3.06 23.97 -1.15
N LYS A 26 3.52 25.17 -1.53
CA LYS A 26 4.55 25.34 -2.58
C LYS A 26 5.93 24.78 -2.21
N LYS A 27 6.17 24.47 -0.93
CA LYS A 27 7.41 23.81 -0.48
C LYS A 27 7.37 22.28 -0.65
N GLY A 28 6.25 21.73 -1.13
CA GLY A 28 6.00 20.28 -1.15
C GLY A 28 5.38 19.77 0.16
N PHE A 29 5.17 18.46 0.23
CA PHE A 29 4.58 17.78 1.37
C PHE A 29 5.11 16.35 1.50
N PHE A 30 4.95 15.77 2.69
CA PHE A 30 5.06 14.35 2.95
C PHE A 30 3.69 13.83 3.37
N ILE A 31 3.30 12.66 2.88
CA ILE A 31 2.08 11.97 3.29
C ILE A 31 2.34 10.47 3.40
N MET A 32 1.78 9.85 4.44
CA MET A 32 1.73 8.40 4.61
C MET A 32 0.26 7.98 4.57
N ILE A 33 -0.04 6.95 3.77
CA ILE A 33 -1.39 6.39 3.58
C ILE A 33 -1.29 4.90 3.90
N GLU A 34 -2.18 4.40 4.76
CA GLU A 34 -2.12 3.04 5.28
C GLU A 34 -3.43 2.27 4.99
N GLY A 35 -3.29 1.11 4.34
CA GLY A 35 -4.35 0.11 4.19
C GLY A 35 -4.35 -0.88 5.35
N SER A 36 -4.66 -0.42 6.56
CA SER A 36 -4.37 -1.16 7.80
C SER A 36 -5.12 -2.47 7.98
N ALA A 37 -6.29 -2.63 7.37
CA ALA A 37 -7.16 -3.78 7.60
C ALA A 37 -6.77 -5.04 6.78
N ILE A 38 -5.81 -4.94 5.86
CA ILE A 38 -5.22 -6.10 5.18
C ILE A 38 -4.64 -7.07 6.21
N ASP A 39 -3.88 -6.54 7.17
CA ASP A 39 -3.30 -7.27 8.30
C ASP A 39 -4.38 -7.98 9.14
N TRP A 40 -5.47 -7.27 9.48
CA TRP A 40 -6.58 -7.85 10.24
C TRP A 40 -7.28 -8.99 9.49
N GLY A 41 -7.43 -8.86 8.17
CA GLY A 41 -7.95 -9.93 7.32
C GLY A 41 -7.06 -11.16 7.34
N ALA A 42 -5.75 -10.93 7.29
CA ALA A 42 -4.76 -11.99 7.33
C ALA A 42 -4.66 -12.67 8.70
N HIS A 43 -4.69 -11.93 9.81
CA HIS A 43 -4.81 -12.50 11.17
C HIS A 43 -6.05 -13.38 11.36
N ALA A 44 -7.14 -13.03 10.67
CA ALA A 44 -8.38 -13.79 10.68
C ALA A 44 -8.35 -15.01 9.71
N ASN A 45 -7.28 -15.19 8.93
CA ASN A 45 -7.18 -16.13 7.82
C ASN A 45 -8.38 -16.04 6.86
N ASN A 46 -8.85 -14.82 6.62
CA ASN A 46 -10.04 -14.56 5.82
C ASN A 46 -9.65 -13.98 4.46
N THR A 47 -9.60 -14.85 3.44
CA THR A 47 -9.19 -14.50 2.08
C THR A 47 -10.05 -13.41 1.45
N ILE A 48 -11.37 -13.47 1.64
CA ILE A 48 -12.28 -12.45 1.09
C ILE A 48 -11.97 -11.10 1.72
N TYR A 49 -11.76 -11.07 3.04
CA TYR A 49 -11.45 -9.83 3.75
C TYR A 49 -10.09 -9.25 3.29
N VAL A 50 -9.05 -10.07 3.15
CA VAL A 50 -7.76 -9.62 2.61
C VAL A 50 -7.92 -9.03 1.20
N ILE A 51 -8.66 -9.70 0.31
CA ILE A 51 -8.88 -9.24 -1.07
C ILE A 51 -9.62 -7.91 -1.10
N GLU A 52 -10.69 -7.79 -0.32
CA GLU A 52 -11.49 -6.57 -0.22
C GLU A 52 -10.66 -5.35 0.23
N GLU A 53 -9.80 -5.53 1.24
CA GLU A 53 -8.92 -4.46 1.74
C GLU A 53 -7.75 -4.16 0.79
N MET A 54 -7.23 -5.17 0.08
CA MET A 54 -6.25 -4.98 -0.99
C MET A 54 -6.85 -4.18 -2.15
N LEU A 55 -8.10 -4.46 -2.54
CA LEU A 55 -8.80 -3.72 -3.61
C LEU A 55 -9.08 -2.26 -3.23
N ASP A 56 -9.40 -1.99 -1.96
CA ASP A 56 -9.57 -0.61 -1.50
C ASP A 56 -8.24 0.16 -1.44
N THR A 57 -7.17 -0.53 -1.01
CA THR A 57 -5.80 0.02 -1.05
C THR A 57 -5.34 0.29 -2.48
N ASP A 58 -5.64 -0.60 -3.43
CA ASP A 58 -5.36 -0.41 -4.85
C ASP A 58 -6.03 0.84 -5.43
N ARG A 59 -7.30 1.11 -5.08
CA ARG A 59 -7.99 2.35 -5.47
C ARG A 59 -7.28 3.59 -4.93
N ALA A 60 -6.80 3.55 -3.70
CA ALA A 60 -6.05 4.65 -3.09
C ALA A 60 -4.69 4.86 -3.79
N ILE A 61 -3.96 3.78 -4.09
CA ILE A 61 -2.73 3.82 -4.90
C ILE A 61 -3.02 4.43 -6.27
N GLY A 62 -4.12 4.06 -6.92
CA GLY A 62 -4.57 4.65 -8.18
C GLY A 62 -4.70 6.18 -8.11
N LYS A 63 -5.31 6.71 -7.03
CA LYS A 63 -5.41 8.17 -6.80
C LYS A 63 -4.05 8.84 -6.63
N VAL A 64 -3.12 8.19 -5.92
CA VAL A 64 -1.75 8.68 -5.73
C VAL A 64 -0.98 8.69 -7.05
N LEU A 65 -1.09 7.64 -7.86
CA LEU A 65 -0.41 7.55 -9.16
C LEU A 65 -0.97 8.56 -10.17
N GLU A 66 -2.29 8.76 -10.21
CA GLU A 66 -2.94 9.81 -11.00
C GLU A 66 -2.38 11.20 -10.65
N PHE A 67 -2.26 11.50 -9.35
CA PHE A 67 -1.69 12.75 -8.86
C PHE A 67 -0.21 12.88 -9.27
N ALA A 68 0.60 11.86 -8.99
CA ALA A 68 2.03 11.89 -9.23
C ALA A 68 2.37 12.02 -10.73
N ALA A 69 1.61 11.35 -11.60
CA ALA A 69 1.77 11.45 -13.05
C ALA A 69 1.48 12.86 -13.58
N LYS A 70 0.53 13.58 -12.95
CA LYS A 70 0.21 14.96 -13.29
C LYS A 70 1.24 15.96 -12.75
N ASP A 71 1.68 15.77 -11.50
CA ASP A 71 2.60 16.67 -10.81
C ASP A 71 4.05 16.56 -11.32
N LYS A 72 4.47 15.34 -11.72
CA LYS A 72 5.81 14.99 -12.23
C LYS A 72 6.99 15.24 -11.27
N ASN A 73 6.74 15.82 -10.09
CA ASN A 73 7.74 16.06 -9.04
C ASN A 73 7.43 15.28 -7.77
N THR A 74 6.57 14.27 -7.87
CA THR A 74 6.11 13.44 -6.76
C THR A 74 6.78 12.07 -6.83
N LEU A 75 7.49 11.71 -5.76
CA LEU A 75 7.95 10.35 -5.50
C LEU A 75 6.84 9.57 -4.78
N VAL A 76 6.52 8.39 -5.28
CA VAL A 76 5.58 7.44 -4.67
C VAL A 76 6.36 6.19 -4.28
N ILE A 77 6.15 5.73 -3.05
CA ILE A 77 6.69 4.47 -2.53
C ILE A 77 5.53 3.67 -1.96
N VAL A 78 5.42 2.40 -2.35
CA VAL A 78 4.43 1.45 -1.82
C VAL A 78 5.20 0.27 -1.25
N THR A 79 4.95 -0.06 0.01
CA THR A 79 5.55 -1.20 0.71
C THR A 79 4.57 -1.71 1.77
N ALA A 80 4.88 -2.88 2.33
CA ALA A 80 4.30 -3.34 3.59
C ALA A 80 5.29 -3.13 4.74
N ASP A 81 4.80 -3.18 5.97
CA ASP A 81 5.58 -3.21 7.21
C ASP A 81 6.02 -4.63 7.57
N HIS A 82 5.17 -5.63 7.32
CA HIS A 82 5.48 -7.06 7.38
C HIS A 82 4.46 -7.91 6.60
N GLU A 83 4.71 -9.23 6.49
CA GLU A 83 3.70 -10.20 6.02
C GLU A 83 2.92 -10.75 7.22
N THR A 84 1.64 -11.06 7.01
CA THR A 84 0.76 -11.65 8.03
C THR A 84 0.06 -12.89 7.49
N GLY A 85 -0.01 -13.94 8.32
CA GLY A 85 -0.75 -15.18 8.05
C GLY A 85 0.05 -16.26 7.31
N GLY A 86 1.20 -15.91 6.72
CA GLY A 86 1.94 -16.80 5.84
C GLY A 86 1.04 -17.30 4.71
N MET A 87 0.38 -16.36 4.04
CA MET A 87 -0.67 -16.61 3.05
C MET A 87 -0.07 -17.11 1.74
N ALA A 88 -0.63 -18.19 1.19
CA ALA A 88 -0.27 -18.71 -0.12
C ALA A 88 -1.52 -18.90 -0.99
N ILE A 89 -1.46 -18.49 -2.25
CA ILE A 89 -2.52 -18.77 -3.22
C ILE A 89 -2.40 -20.23 -3.64
N LEU A 90 -3.46 -21.01 -3.40
CA LEU A 90 -3.49 -22.44 -3.69
C LEU A 90 -4.26 -22.76 -4.97
N ASP A 91 -5.27 -21.96 -5.30
CA ASP A 91 -6.11 -22.13 -6.48
C ASP A 91 -6.90 -20.84 -6.79
N GLY A 92 -7.51 -20.75 -7.96
CA GLY A 92 -8.37 -19.63 -8.33
C GLY A 92 -9.08 -19.82 -9.66
N SER A 93 -10.09 -18.98 -9.93
CA SER A 93 -10.81 -18.98 -11.21
C SER A 93 -11.08 -17.55 -11.67
N TYR A 94 -10.61 -17.23 -12.88
CA TYR A 94 -10.90 -15.95 -13.53
C TYR A 94 -12.37 -15.84 -13.96
N GLU A 95 -13.03 -16.97 -14.26
CA GLU A 95 -14.44 -16.96 -14.68
C GLU A 95 -15.38 -16.58 -13.53
N THR A 96 -15.10 -17.08 -12.32
CA THR A 96 -15.94 -16.84 -11.14
C THR A 96 -15.40 -15.76 -10.20
N GLY A 97 -14.15 -15.31 -10.41
CA GLY A 97 -13.44 -14.42 -9.49
C GLY A 97 -13.02 -15.10 -8.17
N MET A 98 -13.06 -16.42 -8.10
CA MET A 98 -12.69 -17.16 -6.89
C MET A 98 -11.18 -17.12 -6.66
N VAL A 99 -10.78 -16.90 -5.41
CA VAL A 99 -9.40 -17.10 -4.93
C VAL A 99 -9.44 -18.02 -3.74
N LYS A 100 -8.63 -19.08 -3.78
CA LYS A 100 -8.43 -20.01 -2.66
C LYS A 100 -7.04 -19.80 -2.10
N ALA A 101 -6.97 -19.42 -0.83
CA ALA A 101 -5.70 -19.26 -0.13
C ALA A 101 -5.57 -20.24 1.04
N GLY A 102 -4.33 -20.61 1.33
CA GLY A 102 -3.91 -21.29 2.55
C GLY A 102 -3.14 -20.33 3.45
N TYR A 103 -3.13 -20.62 4.75
CA TYR A 103 -2.44 -19.82 5.77
C TYR A 103 -1.66 -20.77 6.67
N THR A 104 -0.47 -20.35 7.11
CA THR A 104 0.40 -21.15 7.98
C THR A 104 0.37 -20.68 9.44
N THR A 105 -0.08 -19.45 9.68
CA THR A 105 -0.17 -18.86 11.01
C THR A 105 -1.33 -17.88 11.09
N LYS A 106 -1.62 -17.38 12.29
CA LYS A 106 -2.43 -16.17 12.52
C LYS A 106 -1.58 -15.01 13.02
N GLY A 107 -0.26 -15.11 12.95
CA GLY A 107 0.67 -14.04 13.33
C GLY A 107 1.39 -13.47 12.11
N HIS A 108 2.41 -12.65 12.37
CA HIS A 108 3.27 -12.14 11.32
C HIS A 108 4.30 -13.20 10.90
N THR A 109 4.88 -13.03 9.72
CA THR A 109 6.03 -13.83 9.26
C THR A 109 7.21 -12.95 8.88
N GLY A 110 8.40 -13.56 8.76
CA GLY A 110 9.63 -12.88 8.35
C GLY A 110 9.84 -12.85 6.84
N LEU A 111 8.78 -12.97 6.04
CA LEU A 111 8.90 -12.88 4.58
C LEU A 111 9.31 -11.47 4.17
N MET A 112 10.18 -11.39 3.17
CA MET A 112 10.56 -10.11 2.56
C MET A 112 9.34 -9.48 1.88
N VAL A 113 9.10 -8.21 2.18
CA VAL A 113 8.03 -7.42 1.57
C VAL A 113 8.54 -6.66 0.35
N PRO A 114 7.71 -6.45 -0.68
CA PRO A 114 8.11 -5.69 -1.85
C PRO A 114 8.17 -4.19 -1.53
N VAL A 115 9.15 -3.51 -2.11
CA VAL A 115 9.20 -2.05 -2.21
C VAL A 115 9.01 -1.68 -3.67
N LEU A 116 7.92 -0.96 -3.96
CA LEU A 116 7.59 -0.46 -5.29
C LEU A 116 7.73 1.06 -5.29
N SER A 117 8.29 1.63 -6.35
CA SER A 117 8.53 3.07 -6.45
C SER A 117 8.17 3.64 -7.82
N TYR A 118 7.73 4.90 -7.84
CA TYR A 118 7.40 5.66 -9.05
C TYR A 118 7.75 7.14 -8.88
N GLY A 119 8.19 7.79 -9.96
CA GLY A 119 8.51 9.22 -9.98
C GLY A 119 10.00 9.52 -9.74
N PRO A 120 10.36 10.80 -9.54
CA PRO A 120 11.76 11.22 -9.36
C PRO A 120 12.40 10.56 -8.13
N GLY A 121 13.58 9.96 -8.30
CA GLY A 121 14.31 9.29 -7.22
C GLY A 121 13.88 7.85 -6.96
N ALA A 122 12.92 7.31 -7.73
CA ALA A 122 12.44 5.92 -7.59
C ALA A 122 13.55 4.88 -7.73
N GLU A 123 14.59 5.16 -8.53
CA GLU A 123 15.76 4.33 -8.73
C GLU A 123 16.55 4.05 -7.44
N ASN A 124 16.42 4.90 -6.42
CA ASN A 124 17.07 4.72 -5.11
C ASN A 124 16.48 3.55 -4.31
N PHE A 125 15.33 3.03 -4.72
CA PHE A 125 14.56 1.98 -4.04
C PHE A 125 14.61 0.63 -4.76
N ILE A 126 15.54 0.46 -5.72
CA ILE A 126 15.76 -0.80 -6.42
C ILE A 126 16.72 -1.69 -5.62
N GLY A 127 16.41 -2.99 -5.55
CA GLY A 127 17.25 -4.01 -4.93
C GLY A 127 16.74 -4.47 -3.56
N ILE A 128 17.62 -5.14 -2.82
CA ILE A 128 17.34 -5.62 -1.46
C ILE A 128 17.87 -4.57 -0.48
N MET A 129 17.04 -4.17 0.49
CA MET A 129 17.39 -3.20 1.51
C MET A 129 16.66 -3.47 2.83
N GLU A 130 17.17 -2.89 3.90
CA GLU A 130 16.48 -2.90 5.20
C GLU A 130 15.35 -1.85 5.19
N ASN A 131 14.32 -2.05 6.01
CA ASN A 131 13.23 -1.09 6.11
C ASN A 131 13.72 0.29 6.64
N THR A 132 14.80 0.32 7.42
CA THR A 132 15.46 1.54 7.90
C THR A 132 16.06 2.36 6.76
N ASP A 133 16.51 1.72 5.68
CA ASP A 133 17.06 2.40 4.51
C ASP A 133 15.99 3.23 3.80
N ILE A 134 14.74 2.77 3.80
CA ILE A 134 13.61 3.46 3.14
C ILE A 134 13.43 4.86 3.73
N ALA A 135 13.37 4.97 5.06
CA ALA A 135 13.20 6.26 5.74
C ALA A 135 14.40 7.19 5.51
N ASN A 136 15.62 6.64 5.53
CA ASN A 136 16.84 7.40 5.26
C ASN A 136 16.86 7.96 3.84
N LYS A 137 16.52 7.15 2.84
CA LYS A 137 16.45 7.57 1.42
C LYS A 137 15.37 8.61 1.19
N ILE A 138 14.18 8.45 1.79
CA ILE A 138 13.11 9.46 1.72
C ILE A 138 13.62 10.79 2.27
N LYS A 139 14.24 10.78 3.45
CA LYS A 139 14.78 11.99 4.08
C LYS A 139 15.82 12.66 3.18
N GLU A 140 16.78 11.91 2.65
CA GLU A 140 17.82 12.44 1.77
C GLU A 140 17.20 13.15 0.54
N LEU A 141 16.24 12.50 -0.12
CA LEU A 141 15.58 13.04 -1.31
C LEU A 141 14.69 14.26 -1.01
N MET A 142 14.04 14.30 0.16
CA MET A 142 13.12 15.37 0.52
C MET A 142 13.79 16.62 1.07
N ILE A 143 14.85 16.47 1.88
CA ILE A 143 15.46 17.59 2.61
C ILE A 143 16.96 17.79 2.33
N GLY A 144 17.57 16.96 1.47
CA GLY A 144 18.95 17.12 1.02
C GLY A 144 20.00 17.01 2.14
N ARG A 145 19.76 16.16 3.14
CA ARG A 145 20.65 15.95 4.30
C ARG A 145 20.75 14.50 4.73
#